data_AF-Q6DSZ9-F1
#
_entry.id   AF-Q6DSZ9-F1
#
_cell.length_a   1.000
_cell.length_b   1.000
_cell.length_c   1.000
_cell.angle_alpha   90.00
_cell.angle_beta   90.00
_cell.angle_gamma   90.00
#
_symmetry.space_group_name_H-M   'P 1'
#
loop_
_entity.id
_entity.type
_entity.pdbx_description
1 polymer ?
#
loop_
_entity_poly.entity_id
_entity_poly.type
_entity_poly.pdbx_seq_one_letter_code
_entity_poly.pdbx_strand_id
1 'polypeptide(L)'
;SITCSLNNYSPGFQGPISIENMKKINEAYQILQTALKKGLPALKENNGTVSVTYTYTCSGNGNDNCSKEATGVDNQNDGTKTTTQTIDGKSVITTISSKVVDSTASGNTSHVSYTEITNKLDGVPDSAQALLAQASTLINTINSACPWFNATSNNSPNAPQWKWSAHSGGLCGAFKDEISAIQKMITDAQELVNQTSVINEHEQSTPVGGNNGKPFNPFTDASFAQGMLANASAQAKMLNLAHQVGQAINPDNLTGN
;
A
#
# COMPACT_ATOMS: atom_id res chain seq x y z
N SER A 1 -17.29 3.71 -6.97
CA SER A 1 -17.23 2.34 -6.39
C SER A 1 -16.78 1.36 -7.45
N ILE A 2 -16.19 0.23 -7.06
CA ILE A 2 -15.95 -0.93 -7.93
C ILE A 2 -17.00 -2.00 -7.58
N THR A 3 -17.63 -2.59 -8.60
CA THR A 3 -18.68 -3.60 -8.41
C THR A 3 -18.13 -4.99 -8.72
N CYS A 4 -18.15 -5.89 -7.73
CA CYS A 4 -17.80 -7.30 -7.90
C CYS A 4 -19.08 -8.13 -8.04
N SER A 5 -19.53 -8.37 -9.28
CA SER A 5 -20.80 -9.05 -9.57
C SER A 5 -20.69 -10.15 -10.63
N LEU A 6 -19.50 -10.71 -10.85
CA LEU A 6 -19.30 -11.81 -11.79
C LEU A 6 -19.66 -13.13 -11.11
N ASN A 7 -20.80 -13.70 -11.50
CA ASN A 7 -21.33 -14.95 -10.96
C ASN A 7 -21.00 -16.15 -11.86
N ASN A 8 -21.10 -17.36 -11.31
CA ASN A 8 -20.91 -18.64 -12.03
C ASN A 8 -19.49 -18.92 -12.55
N TYR A 9 -18.50 -18.10 -12.17
CA TYR A 9 -17.09 -18.34 -12.42
C TYR A 9 -16.34 -18.46 -11.10
N SER A 10 -15.52 -19.51 -10.96
CA SER A 10 -14.67 -19.69 -9.78
C SER A 10 -13.60 -18.59 -9.73
N PRO A 11 -13.41 -17.90 -8.59
CA PRO A 11 -12.32 -16.94 -8.43
C PRO A 11 -10.95 -17.59 -8.56
N GLY A 12 -9.99 -16.89 -9.16
CA GLY A 12 -8.62 -17.40 -9.32
C GLY A 12 -7.85 -16.78 -10.47
N PHE A 13 -6.71 -17.39 -10.79
CA PHE A 13 -5.80 -16.97 -11.86
C PHE A 13 -6.54 -16.89 -13.19
N GLN A 14 -6.47 -15.73 -13.86
CA GLN A 14 -7.23 -15.43 -15.09
C GLN A 14 -8.76 -15.60 -14.96
N GLY A 15 -9.28 -15.58 -13.74
CA GLY A 15 -10.70 -15.56 -13.42
C GLY A 15 -11.10 -14.27 -12.68
N PRO A 16 -12.30 -14.20 -12.09
CA PRO A 16 -12.64 -13.12 -11.19
C PRO A 16 -11.67 -13.09 -10.00
N ILE A 17 -11.35 -11.89 -9.54
CA ILE A 17 -10.68 -11.72 -8.25
C ILE A 17 -11.63 -12.13 -7.12
N SER A 18 -11.12 -12.87 -6.13
CA SER A 18 -11.92 -13.22 -4.95
C SER A 18 -12.22 -11.96 -4.13
N ILE A 19 -13.35 -11.96 -3.44
CA ILE A 19 -13.71 -10.87 -2.52
C ILE A 19 -12.68 -10.75 -1.38
N GLU A 20 -12.07 -11.86 -0.96
CA GLU A 20 -10.97 -11.83 0.01
C GLU A 20 -9.77 -11.01 -0.50
N ASN A 21 -9.31 -11.26 -1.73
CA ASN A 21 -8.21 -10.50 -2.32
C ASN A 21 -8.61 -9.05 -2.59
N MET A 22 -9.86 -8.80 -2.98
CA MET A 22 -10.37 -7.43 -3.15
C MET A 22 -10.42 -6.66 -1.82
N LYS A 23 -10.79 -7.31 -0.70
CA LYS A 23 -10.74 -6.70 0.64
C LYS A 23 -9.31 -6.29 1.01
N LYS A 24 -8.31 -7.15 0.77
CA LYS A 24 -6.88 -6.85 0.98
C LYS A 24 -6.41 -5.66 0.14
N ILE A 25 -6.73 -5.67 -1.16
CA ILE A 25 -6.43 -4.57 -2.09
C ILE A 25 -7.08 -3.27 -1.62
N ASN A 26 -8.37 -3.32 -1.27
CA ASN A 26 -9.12 -2.14 -0.88
C ASN A 26 -8.61 -1.55 0.43
N GLU A 27 -8.33 -2.34 1.47
CA GLU A 27 -7.78 -1.82 2.73
C GLU A 27 -6.45 -1.09 2.49
N ALA A 28 -5.51 -1.72 1.78
CA ALA A 28 -4.23 -1.10 1.43
C ALA A 28 -4.41 0.18 0.61
N TYR A 29 -5.29 0.16 -0.39
CA TYR A 29 -5.62 1.32 -1.21
C TYR A 29 -6.19 2.48 -0.36
N GLN A 30 -7.15 2.20 0.53
CA GLN A 30 -7.77 3.24 1.36
C GLN A 30 -6.77 3.86 2.35
N ILE A 31 -5.88 3.05 2.93
CA ILE A 31 -4.79 3.55 3.78
C ILE A 31 -3.87 4.49 2.99
N LEU A 32 -3.38 4.03 1.83
CA LEU A 32 -2.48 4.81 0.98
C LEU A 32 -3.12 6.13 0.53
N GLN A 33 -4.35 6.08 0.03
CA GLN A 33 -5.06 7.27 -0.45
C GLN A 33 -5.32 8.27 0.69
N THR A 34 -5.65 7.78 1.89
CA THR A 34 -5.87 8.65 3.06
C THR A 34 -4.56 9.32 3.48
N ALA A 35 -3.45 8.59 3.51
CA ALA A 35 -2.13 9.14 3.83
C ALA A 35 -1.67 10.15 2.77
N LEU A 36 -1.82 9.84 1.47
CA LEU A 36 -1.50 10.76 0.38
C LEU A 36 -2.31 12.05 0.44
N LYS A 37 -3.61 11.96 0.77
CA LYS A 37 -4.48 13.13 0.94
C LYS A 37 -4.08 14.00 2.14
N LYS A 38 -3.62 13.38 3.23
CA LYS A 38 -3.10 14.09 4.42
C LYS A 38 -1.74 14.74 4.13
N GLY A 39 -0.94 14.14 3.26
CA GLY A 39 0.46 14.47 3.03
C GLY A 39 1.38 13.50 3.78
N LEU A 40 2.42 13.03 3.10
CA LEU A 40 3.38 12.07 3.67
C LEU A 40 4.36 12.79 4.60
N PRO A 41 4.68 12.22 5.77
CA PRO A 41 5.63 12.83 6.70
C PRO A 41 7.09 12.67 6.20
N ALA A 42 8.01 13.41 6.82
CA ALA A 42 9.44 13.23 6.56
C ALA A 42 9.93 11.84 7.02
N LEU A 43 10.99 11.30 6.41
CA LEU A 43 11.49 9.94 6.68
C LEU A 43 11.86 9.67 8.14
N LYS A 44 12.25 10.70 8.91
CA LYS A 44 12.58 10.56 10.33
C LYS A 44 11.34 10.41 11.23
N GLU A 45 10.17 10.80 10.75
CA GLU A 45 8.93 10.79 11.52
C GLU A 45 8.28 9.40 11.48
N ASN A 46 8.69 8.54 12.40
CA ASN A 46 8.27 7.14 12.43
C ASN A 46 7.03 6.87 13.30
N ASN A 47 6.52 7.88 14.01
CA ASN A 47 5.46 7.71 15.02
C ASN A 47 4.11 8.32 14.63
N GLY A 48 4.01 8.92 13.45
CA GLY A 48 2.75 9.45 12.94
C GLY A 48 1.70 8.36 12.72
N THR A 49 0.44 8.79 12.76
CA THR A 49 -0.71 7.93 12.49
C THR A 49 -1.79 8.66 11.70
N VAL A 50 -2.65 7.89 11.04
CA VAL A 50 -3.84 8.35 10.34
C VAL A 50 -5.05 7.49 10.72
N SER A 51 -6.25 8.08 10.67
CA SER A 51 -7.52 7.36 10.81
C SER A 51 -8.12 7.15 9.42
N VAL A 52 -8.53 5.92 9.12
CA VAL A 52 -9.00 5.51 7.81
C VAL A 52 -10.42 4.97 7.96
N THR A 53 -11.33 5.36 7.07
CA THR A 53 -12.69 4.82 7.05
C THR A 53 -13.08 4.49 5.63
N TYR A 54 -13.61 3.29 5.43
CA TYR A 54 -14.16 2.86 4.14
C TYR A 54 -15.35 1.94 4.32
N THR A 55 -16.19 1.90 3.30
CA THR A 55 -17.42 1.09 3.27
C THR A 55 -17.45 0.16 2.07
N TYR A 56 -18.15 -0.96 2.22
CA TYR A 56 -18.55 -1.83 1.11
C TYR A 56 -19.93 -2.42 1.38
N THR A 57 -20.62 -2.84 0.33
CA THR A 57 -22.00 -3.33 0.42
C THR A 57 -22.15 -4.72 -0.21
N CYS A 58 -23.00 -5.56 0.39
CA CYS A 58 -23.39 -6.85 -0.16
C CYS A 58 -24.89 -6.89 -0.42
N SER A 59 -25.27 -7.33 -1.61
CA SER A 59 -26.66 -7.54 -2.03
C SER A 59 -26.77 -8.82 -2.86
N GLY A 60 -28.00 -9.28 -3.08
CA GLY A 60 -28.29 -10.49 -3.86
C GLY A 60 -28.40 -11.75 -2.99
N ASN A 61 -29.27 -12.67 -3.42
CA ASN A 61 -29.52 -13.90 -2.68
C ASN A 61 -28.25 -14.77 -2.60
N GLY A 62 -27.96 -15.30 -1.43
CA GLY A 62 -26.78 -16.16 -1.17
C GLY A 62 -25.45 -15.42 -1.00
N ASN A 63 -25.44 -14.08 -0.99
CA ASN A 63 -24.20 -13.32 -0.77
C ASN A 63 -23.81 -13.31 0.72
N ASP A 64 -22.72 -13.98 1.06
CA ASP A 64 -22.20 -14.14 2.43
C ASP A 64 -20.98 -13.24 2.74
N ASN A 65 -20.55 -12.39 1.81
CA ASN A 65 -19.35 -11.56 1.99
C ASN A 65 -19.47 -10.49 3.09
N CYS A 66 -20.68 -10.26 3.59
CA CYS A 66 -21.03 -9.39 4.72
C CYS A 66 -21.67 -10.16 5.88
N SER A 67 -21.53 -11.49 5.93
CA SER A 67 -22.07 -12.32 7.02
C SER A 67 -21.25 -12.17 8.32
N LYS A 68 -21.73 -12.78 9.40
CA LYS A 68 -20.99 -12.90 10.66
C LYS A 68 -19.65 -13.61 10.48
N GLU A 69 -19.60 -14.65 9.66
CA GLU A 69 -18.38 -15.42 9.39
C GLU A 69 -17.36 -14.59 8.61
N ALA A 70 -17.82 -13.75 7.67
CA ALA A 70 -16.96 -12.91 6.84
C ALA A 70 -16.49 -11.62 7.52
N THR A 71 -17.24 -11.11 8.50
CA THR A 71 -16.99 -9.80 9.15
C THR A 71 -16.64 -9.91 10.64
N GLY A 72 -17.03 -11.03 11.25
CA GLY A 72 -16.95 -11.24 12.69
C GLY A 72 -18.03 -10.51 13.50
N VAL A 73 -18.89 -9.68 12.90
CA VAL A 73 -19.93 -8.91 13.60
C VAL A 73 -21.10 -9.82 13.95
N ASP A 74 -21.47 -9.88 15.24
CA ASP A 74 -22.50 -10.83 15.72
C ASP A 74 -23.91 -10.53 15.21
N ASN A 75 -24.28 -9.24 15.15
CA ASN A 75 -25.58 -8.80 14.65
C ASN A 75 -25.40 -8.09 13.30
N GLN A 76 -25.99 -8.65 12.24
CA GLN A 76 -25.83 -8.09 10.90
C GLN A 76 -26.53 -6.72 10.75
N ASN A 77 -27.59 -6.44 11.51
CA ASN A 77 -28.25 -5.15 11.50
C ASN A 77 -27.94 -4.34 12.77
N ASP A 78 -27.22 -3.22 12.60
CA ASP A 78 -26.79 -2.31 13.67
C ASP A 78 -25.82 -2.96 14.69
N GLY A 79 -25.08 -3.98 14.27
CA GLY A 79 -24.01 -4.58 15.08
C GLY A 79 -22.67 -3.91 14.86
N THR A 80 -21.81 -4.01 15.87
CA THR A 80 -20.43 -3.50 15.84
C THR A 80 -19.49 -4.49 16.49
N LYS A 81 -18.26 -4.57 15.98
CA LYS A 81 -17.15 -5.31 16.56
C LYS A 81 -15.90 -4.46 16.54
N THR A 82 -15.13 -4.51 17.63
CA THR A 82 -13.79 -3.92 17.68
C THR A 82 -12.75 -5.04 17.75
N THR A 83 -11.75 -4.97 16.89
CA THR A 83 -10.58 -5.86 16.90
C THR A 83 -9.31 -5.03 16.87
N THR A 84 -8.21 -5.64 17.29
CA THR A 84 -6.88 -5.06 17.12
C THR A 84 -6.15 -5.86 16.05
N GLN A 85 -5.57 -5.17 15.08
CA GLN A 85 -4.65 -5.76 14.11
C GLN A 85 -3.27 -5.12 14.24
N THR A 86 -2.24 -5.81 13.80
CA THR A 86 -0.87 -5.29 13.82
C THR A 86 -0.48 -4.85 12.41
N ILE A 87 -0.10 -3.58 12.25
CA ILE A 87 0.46 -3.02 11.01
C ILE A 87 1.84 -2.44 11.34
N ASP A 88 2.89 -2.92 10.67
CA ASP A 88 4.29 -2.48 10.88
C ASP A 88 4.71 -2.52 12.37
N GLY A 89 4.35 -3.61 13.06
CA GLY A 89 4.64 -3.79 14.50
C GLY A 89 3.80 -2.93 15.46
N LYS A 90 2.89 -2.09 14.95
CA LYS A 90 2.02 -1.23 15.77
C LYS A 90 0.60 -1.76 15.82
N SER A 91 -0.04 -1.60 16.99
CA SER A 91 -1.44 -1.94 17.19
C SER A 91 -2.37 -0.89 16.55
N VAL A 92 -3.24 -1.35 15.66
CA VAL A 92 -4.28 -0.58 14.99
C VAL A 92 -5.62 -1.09 15.48
N ILE A 93 -6.49 -0.18 15.91
CA ILE A 93 -7.84 -0.51 16.39
C ILE A 93 -8.77 -0.45 15.19
N THR A 94 -9.40 -1.57 14.86
CA THR A 94 -10.36 -1.69 13.76
C THR A 94 -11.75 -1.86 14.33
N THR A 95 -12.63 -0.89 14.07
CA THR A 95 -14.06 -0.98 14.36
C THR A 95 -14.81 -1.33 13.08
N ILE A 96 -15.52 -2.45 13.11
CA ILE A 96 -16.33 -2.95 11.99
C ILE A 96 -17.79 -2.82 12.41
N SER A 97 -18.57 -2.06 11.65
CA SER A 97 -20.01 -1.89 11.87
C SER A 97 -20.80 -2.44 10.68
N SER A 98 -21.93 -3.08 10.97
CA SER A 98 -22.83 -3.66 9.96
C SER A 98 -24.21 -3.04 10.07
N LYS A 99 -24.81 -2.70 8.93
CA LYS A 99 -26.16 -2.13 8.84
C LYS A 99 -26.93 -2.77 7.69
N VAL A 100 -28.16 -3.19 7.92
CA VAL A 100 -29.05 -3.70 6.87
C VAL A 100 -29.96 -2.58 6.39
N VAL A 101 -30.07 -2.41 5.07
CA VAL A 101 -30.95 -1.44 4.43
C VAL A 101 -31.97 -2.19 3.60
N ASP A 102 -33.25 -1.99 3.90
CA ASP A 102 -34.35 -2.62 3.16
C ASP A 102 -34.54 -1.99 1.78
N SER A 103 -35.01 -2.80 0.81
CA SER A 103 -35.36 -2.37 -0.55
C SER A 103 -36.35 -1.21 -0.61
N THR A 104 -37.23 -1.09 0.38
CA THR A 104 -38.26 -0.04 0.50
C THR A 104 -37.87 1.09 1.45
N ALA A 105 -36.66 1.04 2.03
CA ALA A 105 -36.18 2.08 2.93
C ALA A 105 -36.12 3.44 2.22
N SER A 106 -36.53 4.49 2.94
CA SER A 106 -36.45 5.86 2.42
C SER A 106 -35.00 6.21 2.04
N GLY A 107 -34.81 6.68 0.80
CA GLY A 107 -33.49 7.02 0.27
C GLY A 107 -32.72 5.86 -0.40
N ASN A 108 -33.23 4.62 -0.36
CA ASN A 108 -32.62 3.51 -1.09
C ASN A 108 -32.95 3.61 -2.60
N THR A 109 -31.99 4.04 -3.41
CA THR A 109 -32.14 4.16 -4.87
C THR A 109 -31.82 2.87 -5.62
N SER A 110 -31.34 1.83 -4.95
CA SER A 110 -30.97 0.56 -5.59
C SER A 110 -32.15 -0.41 -5.77
N HIS A 111 -33.29 -0.15 -5.09
CA HIS A 111 -34.50 -0.98 -5.12
C HIS A 111 -34.28 -2.45 -4.73
N VAL A 112 -33.18 -2.74 -4.04
CA VAL A 112 -32.83 -4.05 -3.48
C VAL A 112 -32.34 -3.87 -2.06
N SER A 113 -32.59 -4.85 -1.20
CA SER A 113 -32.05 -4.86 0.16
C SER A 113 -30.55 -5.18 0.10
N TYR A 114 -29.77 -4.55 0.98
CA TYR A 114 -28.32 -4.76 1.06
C TYR A 114 -27.82 -4.62 2.50
N THR A 115 -26.65 -5.20 2.76
CA THR A 115 -25.88 -4.98 3.99
C THR A 115 -24.72 -4.06 3.69
N GLU A 116 -24.56 -2.99 4.48
CA GLU A 116 -23.40 -2.10 4.44
C GLU A 116 -22.45 -2.44 5.59
N ILE A 117 -21.18 -2.61 5.26
CA ILE A 117 -20.10 -2.77 6.24
C ILE A 117 -19.25 -1.51 6.23
N THR A 118 -19.07 -0.91 7.39
CA THR A 118 -18.16 0.21 7.62
C THR A 118 -16.96 -0.27 8.42
N ASN A 119 -15.76 -0.04 7.90
CA ASN A 119 -14.50 -0.31 8.60
C ASN A 119 -13.87 1.03 8.96
N LYS A 120 -13.59 1.21 10.25
CA LYS A 120 -12.85 2.36 10.78
C LYS A 120 -11.58 1.86 11.44
N LEU A 121 -10.42 2.25 10.90
CA LEU A 121 -9.11 1.91 11.42
C LEU A 121 -8.52 3.15 12.08
N ASP A 122 -8.25 3.07 13.38
CA ASP A 122 -7.66 4.13 14.18
C ASP A 122 -6.21 3.76 14.56
N GLY A 123 -5.30 4.73 14.44
CA GLY A 123 -3.90 4.55 14.77
C GLY A 123 -3.07 3.88 13.67
N VAL A 124 -3.52 3.92 12.41
CA VAL A 124 -2.77 3.35 11.27
C VAL A 124 -1.45 4.11 11.11
N PRO A 125 -0.28 3.45 11.11
CA PRO A 125 0.99 4.13 10.92
C PRO A 125 1.12 4.74 9.53
N ASP A 126 1.62 5.98 9.46
CA ASP A 126 1.87 6.71 8.21
C ASP A 126 3.36 6.94 7.94
N SER A 127 4.25 6.19 8.61
CA SER A 127 5.68 6.19 8.30
C SER A 127 5.95 5.70 6.88
N ALA A 128 7.06 6.13 6.29
CA ALA A 128 7.43 5.70 4.93
C ALA A 128 7.51 4.17 4.82
N GLN A 129 8.08 3.49 5.83
CA GLN A 129 8.16 2.04 5.89
C GLN A 129 6.77 1.38 5.89
N ALA A 130 5.85 1.84 6.75
CA ALA A 130 4.50 1.29 6.84
C ALA A 130 3.73 1.47 5.53
N LEU A 131 3.83 2.64 4.90
CA LEU A 131 3.13 2.93 3.64
C LEU A 131 3.72 2.15 2.46
N LEU A 132 5.04 1.96 2.41
CA LEU A 132 5.68 1.09 1.41
C LEU A 132 5.23 -0.37 1.57
N ALA A 133 5.03 -0.85 2.80
CA ALA A 133 4.46 -2.17 3.04
C ALA A 133 3.02 -2.28 2.50
N GLN A 134 2.19 -1.24 2.68
CA GLN A 134 0.84 -1.21 2.09
C GLN A 134 0.87 -1.19 0.55
N ALA A 135 1.77 -0.41 -0.05
CA ALA A 135 1.96 -0.40 -1.49
C ALA A 135 2.42 -1.77 -2.02
N SER A 136 3.31 -2.44 -1.28
CA SER A 136 3.75 -3.82 -1.56
C SER A 136 2.58 -4.80 -1.47
N THR A 137 1.76 -4.75 -0.42
CA THR A 137 0.54 -5.56 -0.29
C THR A 137 -0.40 -5.35 -1.47
N LEU A 138 -0.64 -4.10 -1.88
CA LEU A 138 -1.51 -3.76 -2.99
C LEU A 138 -1.01 -4.40 -4.31
N ILE A 139 0.23 -4.13 -4.70
CA ILE A 139 0.76 -4.60 -5.99
C ILE A 139 0.94 -6.13 -6.00
N ASN A 140 1.40 -6.72 -4.90
CA ASN A 140 1.60 -8.16 -4.80
C ASN A 140 0.27 -8.91 -4.80
N THR A 141 -0.77 -8.38 -4.16
CA THR A 141 -2.10 -9.02 -4.21
C THR A 141 -2.66 -9.00 -5.62
N ILE A 142 -2.50 -7.89 -6.36
CA ILE A 142 -2.88 -7.81 -7.79
C ILE A 142 -2.10 -8.84 -8.61
N ASN A 143 -0.77 -8.88 -8.45
CA ASN A 143 0.10 -9.77 -9.21
C ASN A 143 -0.18 -11.25 -8.90
N SER A 144 -0.30 -11.62 -7.63
CA SER A 144 -0.54 -13.01 -7.21
C SER A 144 -1.95 -13.49 -7.53
N ALA A 145 -2.97 -12.64 -7.39
CA ALA A 145 -4.34 -13.00 -7.77
C ALA A 145 -4.49 -13.13 -9.30
N CYS A 146 -3.74 -12.29 -10.05
CA CYS A 146 -3.72 -12.22 -11.50
C CYS A 146 -5.12 -12.39 -12.14
N PRO A 147 -6.08 -11.52 -11.80
CA PRO A 147 -7.44 -11.70 -12.30
C PRO A 147 -7.50 -11.41 -13.80
N TRP A 148 -8.56 -11.92 -14.42
CA TRP A 148 -8.96 -11.50 -15.74
C TRP A 148 -9.40 -10.04 -15.73
N PHE A 149 -9.14 -9.34 -16.82
CA PHE A 149 -9.62 -8.00 -17.05
C PHE A 149 -9.99 -7.83 -18.52
N ASN A 150 -10.82 -6.82 -18.78
CA ASN A 150 -11.09 -6.33 -20.12
C ASN A 150 -11.10 -4.80 -20.04
N ALA A 151 -10.12 -4.19 -20.71
CA ALA A 151 -10.01 -2.74 -20.80
C ALA A 151 -10.54 -2.28 -22.15
N THR A 152 -11.49 -1.33 -22.12
CA THR A 152 -11.99 -0.65 -23.31
C THR A 152 -11.27 0.68 -23.50
N SER A 153 -10.89 0.97 -24.74
CA SER A 153 -10.30 2.25 -25.12
C SER A 153 -11.38 3.20 -25.64
N ASN A 154 -11.16 4.50 -25.50
CA ASN A 154 -12.03 5.51 -26.09
C ASN A 154 -11.81 5.56 -27.61
N ASN A 155 -12.91 5.58 -28.37
CA ASN A 155 -12.89 5.68 -29.85
C ASN A 155 -12.67 7.12 -30.36
N SER A 156 -12.50 8.10 -29.46
CA SER A 156 -12.22 9.48 -29.82
C SER A 156 -10.85 9.58 -30.52
N PRO A 157 -10.72 10.41 -31.57
CA PRO A 157 -9.43 10.62 -32.23
C PRO A 157 -8.34 11.04 -31.22
N ASN A 158 -7.16 10.43 -31.32
CA ASN A 158 -5.99 10.66 -30.45
C ASN A 158 -6.18 10.30 -28.96
N ALA A 159 -7.26 9.61 -28.57
CA ALA A 159 -7.36 9.11 -27.21
C ALA A 159 -6.31 8.01 -26.95
N PRO A 160 -5.64 8.01 -25.78
CA PRO A 160 -4.78 6.91 -25.37
C PRO A 160 -5.50 5.57 -25.46
N GLN A 161 -4.79 4.56 -25.95
CA GLN A 161 -5.34 3.22 -26.17
C GLN A 161 -4.71 2.24 -25.19
N TRP A 162 -5.53 1.42 -24.54
CA TRP A 162 -5.03 0.26 -23.83
C TRP A 162 -4.44 -0.73 -24.83
N LYS A 163 -3.16 -1.04 -24.68
CA LYS A 163 -2.47 -2.09 -25.45
C LYS A 163 -2.40 -3.35 -24.59
N TRP A 164 -3.28 -4.30 -24.86
CA TRP A 164 -3.30 -5.60 -24.19
C TRP A 164 -3.89 -6.68 -25.10
N SER A 165 -3.65 -7.96 -24.78
CA SER A 165 -4.26 -9.10 -25.45
C SER A 165 -4.99 -9.98 -24.45
N ALA A 166 -6.14 -10.55 -24.83
CA ALA A 166 -6.84 -11.55 -24.03
C ALA A 166 -5.98 -12.79 -23.75
N HIS A 167 -4.96 -13.04 -24.56
CA HIS A 167 -4.00 -14.13 -24.41
C HIS A 167 -2.75 -13.72 -23.62
N SER A 168 -2.66 -12.48 -23.13
CA SER A 168 -1.54 -12.01 -22.30
C SER A 168 -1.52 -12.62 -20.91
N GLY A 169 -2.55 -13.38 -20.53
CA GLY A 169 -2.54 -14.19 -19.32
C GLY A 169 -3.00 -13.48 -18.05
N GLY A 170 -4.00 -12.60 -18.15
CA GLY A 170 -4.55 -11.84 -17.02
C GLY A 170 -3.76 -10.56 -16.73
N LEU A 171 -4.10 -9.85 -15.64
CA LEU A 171 -3.42 -8.60 -15.26
C LEU A 171 -1.91 -8.77 -15.10
N CYS A 172 -1.45 -9.85 -14.45
CA CYS A 172 -0.04 -10.07 -14.17
C CYS A 172 0.81 -10.31 -15.42
N GLY A 173 0.22 -10.85 -16.48
CA GLY A 173 0.93 -11.09 -17.74
C GLY A 173 0.81 -9.91 -18.71
N ALA A 174 -0.36 -9.25 -18.77
CA ALA A 174 -0.54 -8.07 -19.60
C ALA A 174 0.29 -6.88 -19.14
N PHE A 175 0.50 -6.74 -17.83
CA PHE A 175 1.23 -5.62 -17.22
C PHE A 175 2.48 -6.08 -16.48
N LYS A 176 3.15 -7.12 -16.98
CA LYS A 176 4.29 -7.74 -16.31
C LYS A 176 5.41 -6.74 -16.05
N ASP A 177 5.73 -5.92 -17.05
CA ASP A 177 6.85 -4.98 -16.97
C ASP A 177 6.52 -3.82 -16.03
N GLU A 178 5.27 -3.32 -16.06
CA GLU A 178 4.77 -2.28 -15.15
C GLU A 178 4.75 -2.77 -13.70
N ILE A 179 4.23 -3.99 -13.46
CA ILE A 179 4.22 -4.60 -12.13
C ILE A 179 5.65 -4.79 -11.62
N SER A 180 6.55 -5.29 -12.48
CA SER A 180 7.95 -5.50 -12.12
C SER A 180 8.66 -4.18 -11.78
N ALA A 181 8.41 -3.12 -12.55
CA ALA A 181 8.94 -1.79 -12.29
C ALA A 181 8.43 -1.23 -10.95
N ILE A 182 7.11 -1.32 -10.69
CA ILE A 182 6.51 -0.86 -9.42
C ILE A 182 7.07 -1.64 -8.22
N GLN A 183 7.18 -2.96 -8.33
CA GLN A 183 7.77 -3.80 -7.27
C GLN A 183 9.23 -3.42 -7.01
N LYS A 184 10.01 -3.17 -8.07
CA LYS A 184 11.39 -2.70 -7.93
C LYS A 184 11.46 -1.34 -7.25
N MET A 185 10.62 -0.38 -7.65
CA MET A 185 10.56 0.94 -7.01
C MET A 185 10.25 0.84 -5.51
N ILE A 186 9.29 0.00 -5.14
CA ILE A 186 8.95 -0.24 -3.73
C ILE A 186 10.13 -0.85 -2.98
N THR A 187 10.80 -1.84 -3.58
CA THR A 187 11.97 -2.52 -2.97
C THR A 187 13.13 -1.54 -2.76
N ASP A 188 13.47 -0.74 -3.78
CA ASP A 188 14.54 0.25 -3.70
C ASP A 188 14.21 1.34 -2.66
N ALA A 189 12.95 1.77 -2.59
CA ALA A 189 12.50 2.75 -1.60
C ALA A 189 12.51 2.19 -0.16
N GLN A 190 12.17 0.91 0.04
CA GLN A 190 12.31 0.25 1.34
C GLN A 190 13.77 0.22 1.78
N GLU A 191 14.67 -0.17 0.88
CA GLU A 191 16.10 -0.20 1.17
C GLU A 191 16.68 1.20 1.44
N LEU A 192 16.16 2.22 0.77
CA LEU A 192 16.48 3.62 1.04
C LEU A 192 16.07 4.02 2.45
N VAL A 193 14.82 3.73 2.84
CA VAL A 193 14.28 4.09 4.16
C VAL A 193 15.07 3.42 5.27
N ASN A 194 15.52 2.16 5.07
CA ASN A 194 16.36 1.44 6.02
C ASN A 194 17.65 2.19 6.38
N GLN A 195 18.22 2.95 5.44
CA GLN A 195 19.46 3.72 5.68
C GLN A 195 19.26 4.84 6.72
N THR A 196 18.02 5.28 6.98
CA THR A 196 17.72 6.30 7.98
C THR A 196 18.21 5.88 9.38
N SER A 197 18.11 4.59 9.71
CA SER A 197 18.60 4.06 10.99
C SER A 197 20.12 4.18 11.12
N VAL A 198 20.87 3.80 10.07
CA VAL A 198 22.33 3.90 10.02
C VAL A 198 22.82 5.34 10.19
N ILE A 199 22.13 6.31 9.59
CA ILE A 199 22.46 7.74 9.73
C ILE A 199 22.25 8.21 11.17
N ASN A 200 21.13 7.81 11.80
CA ASN A 200 20.80 8.19 13.17
C ASN A 200 21.74 7.54 14.21
N GLU A 201 22.19 6.31 13.97
CA GLU A 201 23.14 5.62 14.86
C GLU A 201 24.56 6.21 14.83
N HIS A 202 24.89 6.98 13.80
CA HIS A 202 26.22 7.53 13.58
C HIS A 202 26.20 9.05 13.44
N GLU A 203 25.60 9.75 14.40
CA GLU A 203 25.56 11.21 14.43
C GLU A 203 26.95 11.85 14.32
N GLN A 204 27.02 12.98 13.59
CA GLN A 204 28.26 13.74 13.37
C GLN A 204 28.27 15.07 14.14
N SER A 205 27.56 15.11 15.27
CA SER A 205 27.38 16.32 16.10
C SER A 205 28.58 16.63 17.00
N THR A 206 29.39 15.62 17.33
CA THR A 206 30.55 15.77 18.23
C THR A 206 31.76 16.32 17.46
N PRO A 207 32.36 17.46 17.89
CA PRO A 207 33.61 17.94 17.32
C PRO A 207 34.77 16.96 17.55
N VAL A 208 35.68 16.86 16.59
CA VAL A 208 36.86 15.97 16.64
C VAL A 208 38.15 16.77 16.75
N GLY A 209 39.19 16.17 17.34
CA GLY A 209 40.49 16.82 17.52
C GLY A 209 41.51 15.90 18.19
N GLY A 210 42.71 16.43 18.44
CA GLY A 210 43.72 15.74 19.23
C GLY A 210 43.32 15.62 20.70
N ASN A 211 43.97 14.72 21.42
CA ASN A 211 43.76 14.51 22.86
C ASN A 211 44.91 15.09 23.69
N ASN A 212 44.65 15.40 24.97
CA ASN A 212 45.66 15.82 25.94
C ASN A 212 46.51 17.04 25.51
N GLY A 213 45.92 17.97 24.76
CA GLY A 213 46.60 19.15 24.24
C GLY A 213 47.64 18.87 23.15
N LYS A 214 47.74 17.64 22.65
CA LYS A 214 48.59 17.28 21.51
C LYS A 214 47.91 17.65 20.19
N PRO A 215 48.69 17.92 19.12
CA PRO A 215 48.15 17.99 17.77
C PRO A 215 47.43 16.69 17.40
N PHE A 216 46.41 16.81 16.55
CA PHE A 216 45.66 15.66 16.04
C PHE A 216 46.58 14.68 15.31
N ASN A 217 46.47 13.39 15.64
CA ASN A 217 47.16 12.31 14.95
C ASN A 217 46.17 11.42 14.18
N PRO A 218 46.16 11.46 12.84
CA PRO A 218 45.24 10.66 12.01
C PRO A 218 45.36 9.14 12.24
N PHE A 219 46.50 8.65 12.72
CA PHE A 219 46.73 7.22 12.94
C PHE A 219 46.15 6.70 14.27
N THR A 220 45.86 7.59 15.23
CA THR A 220 45.41 7.18 16.58
C THR A 220 44.13 7.88 17.04
N ASP A 221 43.85 9.08 16.56
CA ASP A 221 42.74 9.92 17.06
C ASP A 221 41.52 9.90 16.12
N ALA A 222 41.50 8.98 15.15
CA ALA A 222 40.50 8.91 14.08
C ALA A 222 39.49 7.76 14.24
N SER A 223 39.24 7.25 15.45
CA SER A 223 38.27 6.15 15.68
C SER A 223 36.85 6.52 15.25
N PHE A 224 36.50 7.82 15.27
CA PHE A 224 35.23 8.34 14.75
C PHE A 224 35.03 8.10 13.25
N ALA A 225 36.12 7.90 12.49
CA ALA A 225 36.08 7.80 11.03
C ALA A 225 35.24 6.62 10.53
N GLN A 226 35.13 5.54 11.31
CA GLN A 226 34.28 4.39 10.95
C GLN A 226 32.79 4.77 10.92
N GLY A 227 32.32 5.44 11.97
CA GLY A 227 30.93 5.94 12.03
C GLY A 227 30.68 7.04 10.99
N MET A 228 31.64 7.95 10.81
CA MET A 228 31.58 8.99 9.77
C MET A 228 31.44 8.38 8.37
N LEU A 229 32.23 7.35 8.04
CA LEU A 229 32.18 6.65 6.76
C LEU A 229 30.85 5.91 6.58
N ALA A 230 30.35 5.23 7.61
CA ALA A 230 29.07 4.54 7.57
C ALA A 230 27.91 5.52 7.32
N ASN A 231 27.89 6.66 8.03
CA ASN A 231 26.92 7.72 7.82
C ASN A 231 26.98 8.29 6.39
N ALA A 232 28.16 8.67 5.91
CA ALA A 232 28.34 9.22 4.57
C ALA A 232 27.95 8.22 3.46
N SER A 233 28.30 6.94 3.64
CA SER A 233 27.95 5.87 2.70
C SER A 233 26.44 5.62 2.68
N ALA A 234 25.77 5.67 3.84
CA ALA A 234 24.32 5.55 3.93
C ALA A 234 23.61 6.69 3.20
N GLN A 235 24.05 7.95 3.40
CA GLN A 235 23.51 9.10 2.67
C GLN A 235 23.69 8.98 1.15
N ALA A 236 24.88 8.59 0.69
CA ALA A 236 25.15 8.38 -0.74
C ALA A 236 24.28 7.24 -1.31
N LYS A 237 24.08 6.17 -0.54
CA LYS A 237 23.20 5.06 -0.93
C LYS A 237 21.74 5.48 -1.04
N MET A 238 21.24 6.30 -0.11
CA MET A 238 19.88 6.88 -0.21
C MET A 238 19.72 7.69 -1.50
N LEU A 239 20.69 8.55 -1.82
CA LEU A 239 20.65 9.35 -3.05
C LEU A 239 20.62 8.48 -4.30
N ASN A 240 21.47 7.45 -4.35
CA ASN A 240 21.52 6.53 -5.48
C ASN A 240 20.22 5.73 -5.64
N LEU A 241 19.64 5.23 -4.55
CA LEU A 241 18.36 4.51 -4.59
C LEU A 241 17.21 5.42 -5.00
N ALA A 242 17.16 6.66 -4.50
CA ALA A 242 16.15 7.64 -4.92
C ALA A 242 16.23 7.90 -6.44
N HIS A 243 17.45 8.04 -6.96
CA HIS A 243 17.68 8.17 -8.39
C HIS A 243 17.21 6.91 -9.15
N GLN A 244 17.53 5.71 -8.68
CA GLN A 244 17.08 4.45 -9.30
C GLN A 244 15.56 4.30 -9.34
N VAL A 245 14.86 4.67 -8.27
CA VAL A 245 13.38 4.71 -8.24
C VAL A 245 12.85 5.64 -9.33
N GLY A 246 13.45 6.82 -9.48
CA GLY A 246 13.08 7.75 -10.55
C GLY A 246 13.29 7.18 -11.95
N GLN A 247 14.44 6.54 -12.19
CA GLN A 247 14.76 5.97 -13.50
C GLN A 247 13.89 4.78 -13.89
N ALA A 248 13.37 4.02 -12.92
CA ALA A 248 12.54 2.85 -13.18
C ALA A 248 11.19 3.19 -13.84
N ILE A 249 10.71 4.44 -13.72
CA ILE A 249 9.41 4.88 -14.23
C ILE A 249 9.50 6.12 -15.12
N ASN A 250 10.71 6.64 -15.36
CA ASN A 250 10.90 7.82 -16.20
C ASN A 250 10.55 7.50 -17.65
N PRO A 251 9.49 8.09 -18.24
CA PRO A 251 9.06 7.77 -19.61
C PRO A 251 10.13 8.04 -20.66
N ASP A 252 11.09 8.93 -20.41
CA ASP A 252 12.21 9.20 -21.33
C ASP A 252 13.12 7.98 -21.54
N ASN A 253 13.12 7.05 -20.57
CA ASN A 253 13.92 5.82 -20.57
C ASN A 253 13.07 4.56 -20.73
N LEU A 254 11.75 4.70 -20.89
CA LEU A 254 10.87 3.57 -21.16
C LEU A 254 10.75 3.38 -22.67
N THR A 255 10.77 2.11 -23.08
CA THR A 255 10.45 1.72 -24.45
C THR A 255 9.09 1.04 -24.47
N GLY A 256 8.20 1.49 -25.35
CA GLY A 256 6.87 0.91 -25.55
C GLY A 256 6.33 1.28 -26.93
N ASN A 257 5.40 0.47 -27.45
CA ASN A 257 4.66 0.74 -28.69
C ASN A 257 3.34 1.45 -28.42
#